data_AF-A0A2D8R5S3-F1
#
_entry.id   AF-A0A2D8R5S3-F1
#
_cell.length_a   1.000
_cell.length_b   1.000
_cell.length_c   1.000
_cell.angle_alpha   90.00
_cell.angle_beta   90.00
_cell.angle_gamma   90.00
#
_symmetry.space_group_name_H-M   'P 1'
#
loop_
_entity.id
_entity.type
_entity.pdbx_description
1 polymer ?
#
loop_
_entity_poly.entity_id
_entity_poly.type
_entity_poly.pdbx_seq_one_letter_code
_entity_poly.pdbx_strand_id
1 'polypeptide(L)'
;MAKDSLRGGSQGLKPIDKAAPVADGIFSSVDDALAAIRAGLMVIVVDDEDRENEGDLTIAADKVTPEAINFMARYGRGLVCMPMTVERLDDLAIPLMVPQNTARFDTAFCVSIEAKEFTSTGISAGDRAATVRAAMDPETRPADLARPGHMFPLRARPGGVLVRAGQTEAAVDLARIAGLSPAGVICEIMNENGTMARVPELAKFARKHDLPIITIADLIKYRMRTERLVRRVASAMLPTDFGEFRVVAYENVVGKETHVAMVCGEIGDGQDVVVRVHTRCLTGDVFHSSRCMCGRQLQASLVRVARETRGVLLYLNQDSQGMTLANQIRAYELLDEGVDTVEANTRIGVGPDQRDYGIGAQILGDLGVRSMRILTNNPRKFVGLEGYGLSIVESIPFEVPTPAA
;
A
#
# COMPACT_ATOMS: atom_id res chain seq x y z
N MET A 1 23.67 -26.77 -48.92
CA MET A 1 24.96 -26.64 -48.20
C MET A 1 24.98 -25.22 -47.64
N ALA A 2 24.99 -24.92 -46.35
CA ALA A 2 25.31 -25.69 -45.16
C ALA A 2 24.22 -25.48 -44.08
N LYS A 3 23.88 -26.58 -43.40
CA LYS A 3 23.28 -26.59 -42.06
C LYS A 3 24.42 -26.45 -41.04
N ASP A 4 24.06 -26.09 -39.81
CA ASP A 4 24.88 -26.06 -38.58
C ASP A 4 25.47 -24.71 -38.18
N SER A 5 24.83 -24.07 -37.19
CA SER A 5 25.50 -23.56 -35.97
C SER A 5 24.56 -22.69 -35.10
N LEU A 6 23.51 -23.29 -34.52
CA LEU A 6 22.82 -22.69 -33.36
C LEU A 6 22.52 -23.79 -32.32
N ARG A 7 23.59 -24.34 -31.74
CA ARG A 7 23.55 -25.00 -30.43
C ARG A 7 24.06 -23.98 -29.41
N GLY A 8 23.16 -23.11 -28.95
CA GLY A 8 23.39 -22.27 -27.76
C GLY A 8 22.98 -23.06 -26.53
N GLY A 9 23.94 -23.36 -25.66
CA GLY A 9 23.79 -24.30 -24.55
C GLY A 9 22.76 -23.89 -23.50
N SER A 10 22.18 -24.90 -22.86
CA SER A 10 21.44 -24.80 -21.61
C SER A 10 22.33 -24.17 -20.53
N GLN A 11 22.24 -22.86 -20.35
CA GLN A 11 22.69 -22.24 -19.11
C GLN A 11 21.65 -22.61 -18.06
N GLY A 12 21.92 -23.67 -17.30
CA GLY A 12 21.20 -23.92 -16.06
C GLY A 12 21.23 -22.67 -15.20
N LEU A 13 20.18 -22.48 -14.40
CA LEU A 13 20.12 -21.45 -13.35
C LEU A 13 21.51 -21.32 -12.71
N LYS A 14 22.15 -20.16 -12.88
CA LYS A 14 23.39 -19.87 -12.16
C LYS A 14 23.11 -20.13 -10.68
N PRO A 15 24.02 -20.81 -9.96
CA PRO A 15 23.93 -20.91 -8.51
C PRO A 15 23.65 -19.52 -7.95
N ILE A 16 22.61 -19.41 -7.12
CA ILE A 16 22.30 -18.18 -6.39
C ILE A 16 23.59 -17.82 -5.64
N ASP A 17 24.22 -16.71 -6.04
CA ASP A 17 25.23 -16.08 -5.19
C ASP A 17 24.51 -15.76 -3.89
N LYS A 18 24.89 -16.49 -2.82
CA LYS A 18 24.21 -16.54 -1.52
C LYS A 18 23.59 -15.18 -1.19
N ALA A 19 22.28 -15.07 -1.34
CA ALA A 19 21.54 -13.97 -0.73
C ALA A 19 21.88 -13.96 0.76
N ALA A 20 21.95 -12.76 1.35
CA ALA A 20 22.27 -12.61 2.77
C ALA A 20 21.38 -13.56 3.60
N PRO A 21 21.95 -14.26 4.60
CA PRO A 21 21.17 -15.19 5.40
C PRO A 21 19.96 -14.46 6.00
N VAL A 22 18.78 -15.09 5.87
CA VAL A 22 17.54 -14.63 6.49
C VAL A 22 17.83 -14.38 7.99
N ALA A 23 17.88 -13.10 8.37
CA ALA A 23 18.08 -12.69 9.77
C ALA A 23 16.92 -13.25 10.61
N ASP A 24 17.21 -13.65 11.86
CA ASP A 24 16.28 -14.31 12.80
C ASP A 24 14.85 -13.76 12.74
N GLY A 25 14.02 -14.41 11.92
CA GLY A 25 12.69 -13.97 11.53
C GLY A 25 12.23 -14.70 10.26
N ILE A 26 10.93 -14.95 10.11
CA ILE A 26 10.40 -15.62 8.90
C ILE A 26 10.50 -14.68 7.69
N PHE A 27 10.33 -13.37 7.90
CA PHE A 27 10.25 -12.36 6.85
C PHE A 27 11.59 -11.65 6.62
N SER A 28 11.92 -11.45 5.35
CA SER A 28 13.06 -10.66 4.88
C SER A 28 12.76 -9.16 4.93
N SER A 29 13.79 -8.32 4.85
CA SER A 29 13.58 -6.89 4.66
C SER A 29 13.05 -6.58 3.25
N VAL A 30 12.32 -5.48 3.10
CA VAL A 30 11.90 -5.01 1.77
C VAL A 30 13.12 -4.66 0.90
N ASP A 31 14.21 -4.17 1.49
CA ASP A 31 15.45 -3.89 0.75
C ASP A 31 16.07 -5.16 0.14
N ASP A 32 16.04 -6.29 0.86
CA ASP A 32 16.50 -7.60 0.34
C ASP A 32 15.59 -8.08 -0.80
N ALA A 33 14.28 -7.95 -0.64
CA ALA A 33 13.32 -8.30 -1.69
C ALA A 33 13.52 -7.45 -2.95
N LEU A 34 13.77 -6.15 -2.82
CA LEU A 34 14.08 -5.27 -3.94
C LEU A 34 15.40 -5.63 -4.61
N ALA A 35 16.42 -6.02 -3.84
CA ALA A 35 17.68 -6.52 -4.39
C ALA A 35 17.48 -7.81 -5.19
N ALA A 36 16.68 -8.75 -4.69
CA ALA A 36 16.33 -9.99 -5.38
C ALA A 36 15.57 -9.71 -6.69
N ILE A 37 14.56 -8.83 -6.67
CA ILE A 37 13.81 -8.42 -7.87
C ILE A 37 14.74 -7.78 -8.91
N ARG A 38 15.65 -6.88 -8.51
CA ARG A 38 16.66 -6.28 -9.43
C ARG A 38 17.55 -7.34 -10.09
N ALA A 39 17.92 -8.38 -9.33
CA ALA A 39 18.71 -9.51 -9.81
C ALA A 39 17.92 -10.47 -10.71
N GLY A 40 16.61 -10.29 -10.87
CA GLY A 40 15.74 -11.18 -11.64
C GLY A 40 15.36 -12.46 -10.88
N LEU A 41 15.43 -12.43 -9.55
CA LEU A 41 14.96 -13.50 -8.69
C LEU A 41 13.50 -13.28 -8.28
N MET A 42 12.82 -14.36 -7.95
CA MET A 42 11.47 -14.30 -7.39
C MET A 42 11.53 -13.94 -5.90
N VAL A 43 10.46 -13.32 -5.41
CA VAL A 43 10.18 -13.12 -3.98
C VAL A 43 8.78 -13.63 -3.67
N ILE A 44 8.50 -13.96 -2.42
CA ILE A 44 7.16 -14.32 -1.97
C ILE A 44 6.53 -13.09 -1.32
N VAL A 45 5.36 -12.68 -1.81
CA VAL A 45 4.59 -11.58 -1.23
C VAL A 45 3.37 -12.16 -0.55
N VAL A 46 3.24 -11.91 0.74
CA VAL A 46 2.10 -12.36 1.56
C VAL A 46 1.19 -11.19 1.87
N ASP A 47 -0.12 -11.38 1.69
CA ASP A 47 -1.11 -10.40 2.12
C ASP A 47 -1.49 -10.54 3.60
N ASP A 48 -2.45 -9.75 4.06
CA ASP A 48 -2.87 -9.75 5.47
C ASP A 48 -3.64 -11.04 5.84
N GLU A 49 -3.57 -11.46 7.11
CA GLU A 49 -4.25 -12.65 7.62
C GLU A 49 -5.78 -12.55 7.46
N ASP A 50 -6.31 -11.32 7.51
CA ASP A 50 -7.74 -11.02 7.36
C ASP A 50 -8.21 -10.89 5.89
N ARG A 51 -7.29 -10.97 4.91
CA ARG A 51 -7.59 -10.88 3.47
C ARG A 51 -7.67 -12.28 2.84
N GLU A 52 -6.67 -12.71 2.07
CA GLU A 52 -6.59 -14.07 1.51
C GLU A 52 -5.72 -14.98 2.39
N ASN A 53 -4.78 -14.40 3.15
CA ASN A 53 -3.74 -15.10 3.91
C ASN A 53 -2.96 -16.05 2.98
N GLU A 54 -2.55 -15.52 1.83
CA GLU A 54 -1.93 -16.25 0.71
C GLU A 54 -0.61 -15.62 0.30
N GLY A 55 0.27 -16.45 -0.26
CA GLY A 55 1.57 -16.03 -0.74
C GLY A 55 1.71 -16.23 -2.25
N ASP A 56 2.18 -15.19 -2.92
CA ASP A 56 2.42 -15.20 -4.36
C ASP A 56 3.91 -15.15 -4.65
N LEU A 57 4.37 -16.06 -5.51
CA LEU A 57 5.63 -15.90 -6.22
C LEU A 57 5.54 -14.65 -7.08
N THR A 58 6.48 -13.73 -6.92
CA THR A 58 6.49 -12.44 -7.61
C THR A 58 7.85 -12.20 -8.26
N ILE A 59 7.85 -11.83 -9.53
CA ILE A 59 9.05 -11.40 -10.27
C ILE A 59 8.70 -10.16 -11.11
N ALA A 60 9.67 -9.27 -11.34
CA ALA A 60 9.48 -8.18 -12.30
C ALA A 60 9.31 -8.72 -13.73
N ALA A 61 8.38 -8.15 -14.49
CA ALA A 61 8.07 -8.62 -15.85
C ALA A 61 9.30 -8.51 -16.78
N ASP A 62 10.14 -7.49 -16.60
CA ASP A 62 11.41 -7.32 -17.34
C ASP A 62 12.40 -8.48 -17.18
N LYS A 63 12.26 -9.24 -16.09
CA LYS A 63 13.19 -10.32 -15.71
C LYS A 63 12.59 -11.70 -15.94
N VAL A 64 11.40 -11.78 -16.54
CA VAL A 64 10.72 -13.06 -16.77
C VAL A 64 11.53 -13.95 -17.71
N THR A 65 11.63 -15.23 -17.35
CA THR A 65 12.24 -16.27 -18.18
C THR A 65 11.29 -17.47 -18.31
N PRO A 66 11.47 -18.33 -19.33
CA PRO A 66 10.76 -19.60 -19.40
C PRO A 66 10.96 -20.45 -18.14
N GLU A 67 12.15 -20.41 -17.53
CA GLU A 67 12.46 -21.12 -16.29
C GLU A 67 11.64 -20.59 -15.12
N ALA A 68 11.46 -19.28 -15.00
CA ALA A 68 10.64 -18.66 -13.97
C ALA A 68 9.16 -19.05 -14.12
N ILE A 69 8.62 -18.99 -15.35
CA ILE A 69 7.23 -19.42 -15.62
C ILE A 69 7.05 -20.92 -15.34
N ASN A 70 8.03 -21.74 -15.72
CA ASN A 70 7.99 -23.17 -15.43
C ASN A 70 8.08 -23.46 -13.92
N PHE A 71 8.88 -22.69 -13.19
CA PHE A 71 8.95 -22.76 -11.73
C PHE A 71 7.59 -22.41 -11.10
N MET A 72 6.99 -21.29 -11.50
CA MET A 72 5.65 -20.89 -11.06
C MET A 72 4.60 -21.98 -11.35
N ALA A 73 4.57 -22.51 -12.58
CA ALA A 73 3.61 -23.55 -12.96
C ALA A 73 3.81 -24.87 -12.18
N ARG A 74 5.06 -25.21 -11.83
CA ARG A 74 5.38 -26.46 -11.13
C ARG A 74 5.22 -26.38 -9.61
N TYR A 75 5.68 -25.28 -9.03
CA TYR A 75 5.82 -25.12 -7.58
C TYR A 75 4.83 -24.12 -6.97
N GLY A 76 4.46 -23.07 -7.71
CA GLY A 76 3.33 -22.20 -7.33
C GLY A 76 2.01 -22.93 -7.56
N ARG A 77 1.81 -23.44 -8.79
CA ARG A 77 0.62 -24.18 -9.26
C ARG A 77 -0.68 -23.35 -9.33
N GLY A 78 -0.66 -22.12 -8.82
CA GLY A 78 -1.71 -21.14 -9.01
C GLY A 78 -1.78 -20.59 -10.43
N LEU A 79 -2.55 -19.52 -10.59
CA LEU A 79 -2.77 -18.88 -11.88
C LEU A 79 -1.65 -17.88 -12.16
N VAL A 80 -0.88 -18.12 -13.22
CA VAL A 80 0.18 -17.18 -13.62
C VAL A 80 -0.45 -15.93 -14.22
N CYS A 81 -0.38 -14.83 -13.48
CA CYS A 81 -0.95 -13.54 -13.85
C CYS A 81 0.15 -12.51 -14.10
N MET A 82 -0.20 -11.41 -14.77
CA MET A 82 0.73 -10.32 -15.10
C MET A 82 0.16 -8.98 -14.60
N PRO A 83 0.45 -8.55 -13.35
CA PRO A 83 0.12 -7.23 -12.87
C PRO A 83 0.80 -6.12 -13.68
N MET A 84 0.02 -5.12 -14.10
CA MET A 84 0.50 -4.03 -14.94
C MET A 84 -0.19 -2.71 -14.55
N THR A 85 0.46 -1.60 -14.92
CA THR A 85 -0.14 -0.29 -14.78
C THR A 85 -1.35 -0.08 -15.71
N VAL A 86 -2.21 0.84 -15.30
CA VAL A 86 -3.37 1.28 -16.08
C VAL A 86 -2.92 1.81 -17.44
N GLU A 87 -1.87 2.63 -17.46
CA GLU A 87 -1.36 3.28 -18.66
C GLU A 87 -0.94 2.24 -19.70
N ARG A 88 -0.21 1.20 -19.28
CA ARG A 88 0.25 0.17 -20.23
C ARG A 88 -0.89 -0.70 -20.76
N LEU A 89 -1.87 -1.00 -19.92
CA LEU A 89 -3.07 -1.74 -20.37
C LEU A 89 -3.89 -0.92 -21.36
N ASP A 90 -4.00 0.40 -21.15
CA ASP A 90 -4.71 1.31 -22.03
C ASP A 90 -3.96 1.49 -23.37
N ASP A 91 -2.63 1.62 -23.36
CA ASP A 91 -1.79 1.66 -24.58
C ASP A 91 -1.98 0.41 -25.45
N LEU A 92 -2.09 -0.75 -24.81
CA LEU A 92 -2.33 -2.02 -25.48
C LEU A 92 -3.82 -2.28 -25.78
N ALA A 93 -4.73 -1.40 -25.37
CA ALA A 93 -6.18 -1.56 -25.47
C ALA A 93 -6.67 -2.92 -24.90
N ILE A 94 -6.22 -3.27 -23.69
CA ILE A 94 -6.60 -4.49 -22.97
C ILE A 94 -7.64 -4.10 -21.89
N PRO A 95 -8.94 -4.33 -22.12
CA PRO A 95 -9.97 -3.98 -21.15
C PRO A 95 -10.06 -5.00 -20.01
N LEU A 96 -10.82 -4.65 -18.97
CA LEU A 96 -11.28 -5.61 -17.97
C LEU A 96 -12.05 -6.74 -18.65
N MET A 97 -11.91 -7.98 -18.15
CA MET A 97 -12.60 -9.13 -18.76
C MET A 97 -14.11 -9.13 -18.52
N VAL A 98 -14.56 -8.48 -17.46
CA VAL A 98 -15.98 -8.33 -17.11
C VAL A 98 -16.31 -6.85 -16.86
N PRO A 99 -17.50 -6.39 -17.25
CA PRO A 99 -17.90 -4.98 -17.07
C PRO A 99 -18.20 -4.64 -15.59
N GLN A 100 -18.62 -5.62 -14.79
CA GLN A 100 -18.89 -5.45 -13.36
C GLN A 100 -18.13 -6.52 -12.59
N ASN A 101 -17.20 -6.10 -11.73
CA ASN A 101 -16.46 -7.01 -10.86
C ASN A 101 -17.29 -7.32 -9.61
N THR A 102 -17.56 -8.60 -9.37
CA THR A 102 -18.27 -9.09 -8.17
C THR A 102 -17.38 -9.99 -7.32
N ALA A 103 -16.08 -10.05 -7.61
CA ALA A 103 -15.12 -10.84 -6.82
C ALA A 103 -14.97 -10.24 -5.41
N ARG A 104 -14.85 -11.12 -4.41
CA ARG A 104 -14.73 -10.73 -2.98
C ARG A 104 -13.64 -9.70 -2.71
N PHE A 105 -12.49 -9.83 -3.38
CA PHE A 105 -11.33 -8.96 -3.19
C PHE A 105 -11.11 -7.97 -4.34
N ASP A 106 -12.10 -7.85 -5.23
CA ASP A 106 -12.08 -6.91 -6.37
C ASP A 106 -10.80 -7.00 -7.21
N THR A 107 -10.27 -8.21 -7.43
CA THR A 107 -9.10 -8.42 -8.29
C THR A 107 -9.47 -8.12 -9.73
N ALA A 108 -8.80 -7.14 -10.33
CA ALA A 108 -9.17 -6.56 -11.62
C ALA A 108 -8.58 -7.33 -12.80
N PHE A 109 -9.13 -8.51 -13.07
CA PHE A 109 -8.75 -9.31 -14.24
C PHE A 109 -9.07 -8.59 -15.55
N CYS A 110 -8.10 -8.60 -16.45
CA CYS A 110 -8.24 -8.11 -17.82
C CYS A 110 -8.44 -9.27 -18.79
N VAL A 111 -8.84 -8.96 -20.02
CA VAL A 111 -8.94 -9.94 -21.10
C VAL A 111 -7.59 -10.64 -21.28
N SER A 112 -7.59 -11.97 -21.31
CA SER A 112 -6.35 -12.74 -21.47
C SER A 112 -5.72 -12.51 -22.84
N ILE A 113 -4.39 -12.56 -22.89
CA ILE A 113 -3.60 -12.21 -24.06
C ILE A 113 -2.60 -13.30 -24.42
N GLU A 114 -2.22 -13.33 -25.69
CA GLU A 114 -1.12 -14.10 -26.25
C GLU A 114 -0.33 -13.22 -27.22
N ALA A 115 1.00 -13.29 -27.24
CA ALA A 115 1.77 -12.73 -28.34
C ALA A 115 1.48 -13.51 -29.62
N LYS A 116 1.30 -12.82 -30.75
CA LYS A 116 1.09 -13.48 -32.06
C LYS A 116 2.37 -14.04 -32.66
N GLU A 117 3.50 -13.44 -32.32
CA GLU A 117 4.82 -13.89 -32.75
C GLU A 117 5.55 -14.59 -31.62
N PHE A 118 6.49 -15.48 -31.98
CA PHE A 118 7.35 -16.22 -31.04
C PHE A 118 6.60 -17.13 -30.06
N THR A 119 5.33 -17.43 -30.34
CA THR A 119 4.47 -18.39 -29.61
C THR A 119 3.95 -19.47 -30.57
N SER A 120 3.42 -20.55 -30.00
CA SER A 120 2.80 -21.65 -30.73
C SER A 120 1.34 -21.80 -30.31
N THR A 121 1.07 -22.58 -29.27
CA THR A 121 -0.25 -22.70 -28.65
C THR A 121 -0.45 -21.70 -27.52
N GLY A 122 0.63 -21.10 -26.99
CA GLY A 122 0.56 -20.08 -25.95
C GLY A 122 0.78 -20.59 -24.53
N ILE A 123 0.46 -21.86 -24.25
CA ILE A 123 0.48 -22.40 -22.88
C ILE A 123 1.88 -22.77 -22.35
N SER A 124 2.84 -22.97 -23.27
CA SER A 124 4.19 -23.37 -22.90
C SER A 124 4.84 -22.30 -22.01
N ALA A 125 5.83 -22.69 -21.20
CA ALA A 125 6.56 -21.71 -20.38
C ALA A 125 7.32 -20.70 -21.25
N GLY A 126 7.80 -21.13 -22.42
CA GLY A 126 8.44 -20.26 -23.40
C GLY A 126 7.47 -19.27 -24.03
N ASP A 127 6.29 -19.74 -24.41
CA ASP A 127 5.24 -18.94 -25.06
C ASP A 127 4.71 -17.89 -24.08
N ARG A 128 4.36 -18.29 -22.85
CA ARG A 128 3.94 -17.38 -21.78
C ARG A 128 4.98 -16.31 -21.46
N ALA A 129 6.27 -16.69 -21.38
CA ALA A 129 7.34 -15.73 -21.18
C ALA A 129 7.52 -14.79 -22.39
N ALA A 130 7.29 -15.27 -23.63
CA ALA A 130 7.30 -14.43 -24.83
C ALA A 130 6.14 -13.43 -24.82
N THR A 131 4.95 -13.86 -24.39
CA THR A 131 3.77 -13.01 -24.23
C THR A 131 3.98 -11.90 -23.20
N VAL A 132 4.60 -12.22 -22.05
CA VAL A 132 4.97 -11.19 -21.06
C VAL A 132 5.96 -10.19 -21.65
N ARG A 133 7.00 -10.65 -22.37
CA ARG A 133 7.96 -9.75 -23.02
C ARG A 133 7.32 -8.85 -24.07
N ALA A 134 6.46 -9.39 -24.94
CA ALA A 134 5.72 -8.62 -25.93
C ALA A 134 4.84 -7.57 -25.24
N ALA A 135 4.09 -7.97 -24.21
CA ALA A 135 3.26 -7.04 -23.45
C ALA A 135 4.08 -5.92 -22.77
N MET A 136 5.39 -6.08 -22.56
CA MET A 136 6.28 -5.06 -21.98
C MET A 136 7.11 -4.26 -22.96
N ASP A 137 7.22 -4.71 -24.20
CA ASP A 137 7.96 -3.99 -25.23
C ASP A 137 7.22 -2.68 -25.58
N PRO A 138 7.81 -1.49 -25.37
CA PRO A 138 7.15 -0.21 -25.66
C PRO A 138 6.68 -0.08 -27.12
N GLU A 139 7.28 -0.81 -28.07
CA GLU A 139 6.91 -0.77 -29.48
C GLU A 139 5.72 -1.68 -29.82
N THR A 140 5.33 -2.58 -28.90
CA THR A 140 4.20 -3.49 -29.10
C THR A 140 2.89 -2.71 -29.18
N ARG A 141 2.12 -2.99 -30.23
CA ARG A 141 0.81 -2.40 -30.51
C ARG A 141 -0.30 -3.39 -30.15
N PRO A 142 -1.54 -2.92 -29.95
CA PRO A 142 -2.68 -3.79 -29.67
C PRO A 142 -2.86 -4.93 -30.69
N ALA A 143 -2.50 -4.72 -31.95
CA ALA A 143 -2.63 -5.70 -33.02
C ALA A 143 -1.63 -6.85 -32.94
N ASP A 144 -0.55 -6.72 -32.17
CA ASP A 144 0.51 -7.74 -32.03
C ASP A 144 0.13 -8.80 -30.98
N LEU A 145 -0.96 -8.56 -30.24
CA LEU A 145 -1.51 -9.46 -29.23
C LEU A 145 -2.82 -10.09 -29.73
N ALA A 146 -2.97 -11.39 -29.53
CA ALA A 146 -4.22 -12.12 -29.70
C ALA A 146 -5.02 -12.11 -28.39
N ARG A 147 -6.34 -12.23 -28.52
CA ARG A 147 -7.32 -12.30 -27.43
C ARG A 147 -8.40 -13.32 -27.82
N PRO A 148 -8.70 -14.35 -27.01
CA PRO A 148 -8.06 -14.68 -25.74
C PRO A 148 -6.64 -15.27 -25.91
N GLY A 149 -5.94 -15.45 -24.79
CA GLY A 149 -4.66 -16.16 -24.70
C GLY A 149 -4.43 -16.78 -23.31
N HIS A 150 -3.18 -17.14 -22.99
CA HIS A 150 -2.83 -17.88 -21.76
C HIS A 150 -2.07 -17.07 -20.71
N MET A 151 -1.86 -15.77 -20.95
CA MET A 151 -1.44 -14.83 -19.90
C MET A 151 -2.61 -13.96 -19.48
N PHE A 152 -2.72 -13.70 -18.18
CA PHE A 152 -3.84 -12.98 -17.57
C PHE A 152 -3.37 -11.65 -16.98
N PRO A 153 -3.51 -10.53 -17.71
CA PRO A 153 -3.14 -9.24 -17.17
C PRO A 153 -4.06 -8.83 -16.01
N LEU A 154 -3.49 -8.19 -15.01
CA LEU A 154 -4.21 -7.62 -13.87
C LEU A 154 -3.98 -6.12 -13.82
N ARG A 155 -5.07 -5.34 -13.67
CA ARG A 155 -5.01 -3.89 -13.60
C ARG A 155 -4.71 -3.43 -12.18
N ALA A 156 -3.48 -3.00 -11.92
CA ALA A 156 -3.13 -2.41 -10.63
C ALA A 156 -3.77 -1.03 -10.47
N ARG A 157 -4.25 -0.71 -9.25
CA ARG A 157 -4.76 0.62 -8.95
C ARG A 157 -3.64 1.67 -8.95
N PRO A 158 -3.84 2.86 -9.55
CA PRO A 158 -2.92 3.97 -9.38
C PRO A 158 -2.67 4.25 -7.90
N GLY A 159 -1.42 4.42 -7.51
CA GLY A 159 -1.02 4.53 -6.10
C GLY A 159 -0.58 3.22 -5.44
N GLY A 160 -0.81 2.07 -6.09
CA GLY A 160 -0.27 0.77 -5.66
C GLY A 160 -0.79 0.32 -4.30
N VAL A 161 0.08 -0.27 -3.47
CA VAL A 161 -0.32 -0.88 -2.19
C VAL A 161 -0.88 0.13 -1.18
N LEU A 162 -0.64 1.42 -1.41
CA LEU A 162 -1.21 2.51 -0.62
C LEU A 162 -2.69 2.78 -0.92
N VAL A 163 -3.22 2.27 -2.03
CA VAL A 163 -4.64 2.39 -2.42
C VAL A 163 -5.36 1.05 -2.28
N ARG A 164 -4.68 -0.06 -2.59
CA ARG A 164 -5.20 -1.41 -2.42
C ARG A 164 -4.08 -2.34 -2.00
N ALA A 165 -4.17 -2.88 -0.79
CA ALA A 165 -3.22 -3.84 -0.24
C ALA A 165 -3.38 -5.25 -0.85
N GLY A 166 -3.13 -5.38 -2.17
CA GLY A 166 -3.19 -6.64 -2.90
C GLY A 166 -1.86 -6.99 -3.57
N GLN A 167 -1.65 -8.28 -3.88
CA GLN A 167 -0.44 -8.79 -4.53
C GLN A 167 -0.27 -8.19 -5.94
N THR A 168 -1.38 -7.88 -6.63
CA THR A 168 -1.37 -7.14 -7.90
C THR A 168 -0.62 -5.81 -7.78
N GLU A 169 -1.00 -4.98 -6.82
CA GLU A 169 -0.35 -3.70 -6.56
C GLU A 169 1.09 -3.88 -6.07
N ALA A 170 1.32 -4.87 -5.19
CA ALA A 170 2.65 -5.13 -4.65
C ALA A 170 3.67 -5.51 -5.74
N ALA A 171 3.28 -6.32 -6.72
CA ALA A 171 4.15 -6.70 -7.82
C ALA A 171 4.56 -5.50 -8.69
N VAL A 172 3.62 -4.61 -9.00
CA VAL A 172 3.88 -3.37 -9.74
C VAL A 172 4.78 -2.42 -8.93
N ASP A 173 4.51 -2.27 -7.62
CA ASP A 173 5.30 -1.42 -6.75
C ASP A 173 6.73 -1.92 -6.55
N LEU A 174 6.93 -3.22 -6.31
CA LEU A 174 8.25 -3.81 -6.18
C LEU A 174 9.08 -3.60 -7.44
N ALA A 175 8.50 -3.81 -8.63
CA ALA A 175 9.19 -3.59 -9.89
C ALA A 175 9.56 -2.09 -10.07
N ARG A 176 8.62 -1.18 -9.81
CA ARG A 176 8.84 0.28 -9.88
C ARG A 176 9.95 0.74 -8.93
N ILE A 177 9.90 0.33 -7.66
CA ILE A 177 10.89 0.71 -6.64
C ILE A 177 12.26 0.09 -6.94
N ALA A 178 12.28 -1.09 -7.57
CA ALA A 178 13.50 -1.72 -8.08
C ALA A 178 14.14 -0.99 -9.28
N GLY A 179 13.48 0.03 -9.84
CA GLY A 179 13.95 0.76 -11.02
C GLY A 179 13.69 0.01 -12.34
N LEU A 180 12.69 -0.87 -12.35
CA LEU A 180 12.25 -1.66 -13.49
C LEU A 180 10.89 -1.14 -14.00
N SER A 181 10.45 -1.64 -15.16
CA SER A 181 9.12 -1.37 -15.70
C SER A 181 8.06 -1.73 -14.65
N PRO A 182 7.02 -0.90 -14.44
CA PRO A 182 6.04 -1.08 -13.37
C PRO A 182 5.04 -2.20 -13.68
N ALA A 183 5.54 -3.42 -13.76
CA ALA A 183 4.79 -4.63 -14.05
C ALA A 183 5.50 -5.85 -13.48
N GLY A 184 4.71 -6.86 -13.11
CA GLY A 184 5.21 -8.10 -12.56
C GLY A 184 4.59 -9.32 -13.22
N VAL A 185 5.07 -10.49 -12.81
CA VAL A 185 4.40 -11.77 -13.01
C VAL A 185 4.23 -12.38 -11.63
N ILE A 186 3.00 -12.80 -11.33
CA ILE A 186 2.64 -13.40 -10.04
C ILE A 186 2.02 -14.78 -10.22
N CYS A 187 2.15 -15.63 -9.21
CA CYS A 187 1.51 -16.94 -9.15
C CYS A 187 1.34 -17.37 -7.69
N GLU A 188 0.10 -17.66 -7.29
CA GLU A 188 -0.21 -18.11 -5.95
C GLU A 188 0.47 -19.46 -5.65
N ILE A 189 0.88 -19.67 -4.40
CA ILE A 189 1.54 -20.90 -3.95
C ILE A 189 0.52 -21.85 -3.32
N MET A 190 0.38 -23.03 -3.92
CA MET A 190 -0.48 -24.11 -3.43
C MET A 190 0.34 -25.23 -2.79
N ASN A 191 -0.21 -25.82 -1.74
CA ASN A 191 0.26 -27.07 -1.15
C ASN A 191 0.10 -28.23 -2.13
N GLU A 192 0.76 -29.36 -1.83
CA GLU A 192 0.74 -30.52 -2.72
C GLU A 192 -0.64 -31.13 -2.92
N ASN A 193 -1.51 -31.01 -1.90
CA ASN A 193 -2.89 -31.45 -1.91
C ASN A 193 -3.86 -30.47 -2.60
N GLY A 194 -3.36 -29.35 -3.13
CA GLY A 194 -4.16 -28.33 -3.81
C GLY A 194 -4.82 -27.30 -2.90
N THR A 195 -4.57 -27.30 -1.58
CA THR A 195 -4.98 -26.18 -0.73
C THR A 195 -3.98 -25.02 -0.83
N MET A 196 -4.39 -23.81 -0.47
CA MET A 196 -3.49 -22.65 -0.47
C MET A 196 -2.47 -22.74 0.67
N ALA A 197 -1.20 -22.39 0.37
CA ALA A 197 -0.13 -22.38 1.37
C ALA A 197 -0.27 -21.14 2.27
N ARG A 198 -0.25 -21.33 3.60
CA ARG A 198 -0.28 -20.25 4.60
C ARG A 198 1.14 -19.97 5.09
N VAL A 199 1.32 -18.92 5.91
CA VAL A 199 2.63 -18.47 6.39
C VAL A 199 3.56 -19.60 6.87
N PRO A 200 3.11 -20.60 7.66
CA PRO A 200 3.98 -21.70 8.08
C PRO A 200 4.48 -22.59 6.92
N GLU A 201 3.64 -22.86 5.91
CA GLU A 201 4.03 -23.60 4.71
C GLU A 201 4.90 -22.74 3.79
N LEU A 202 4.55 -21.47 3.60
CA LEU A 202 5.30 -20.50 2.81
C LEU A 202 6.72 -20.31 3.37
N ALA A 203 6.90 -20.27 4.69
CA ALA A 203 8.22 -20.20 5.31
C ALA A 203 9.09 -21.44 4.99
N LYS A 204 8.48 -22.64 4.93
CA LYS A 204 9.18 -23.87 4.52
C LYS A 204 9.52 -23.83 3.03
N PHE A 205 8.59 -23.35 2.21
CA PHE A 205 8.78 -23.20 0.77
C PHE A 205 9.90 -22.20 0.45
N ALA A 206 9.89 -21.03 1.09
CA ALA A 206 10.90 -19.98 1.00
C ALA A 206 12.30 -20.53 1.29
N ARG A 207 12.47 -21.23 2.42
CA ARG A 207 13.76 -21.86 2.79
C ARG A 207 14.20 -22.95 1.81
N LYS A 208 13.27 -23.76 1.31
CA LYS A 208 13.57 -24.83 0.36
C LYS A 208 14.08 -24.29 -0.98
N HIS A 209 13.55 -23.14 -1.40
CA HIS A 209 13.83 -22.55 -2.71
C HIS A 209 14.71 -21.29 -2.65
N ASP A 210 15.20 -20.93 -1.46
CA ASP A 210 16.03 -19.76 -1.18
C ASP A 210 15.41 -18.45 -1.70
N LEU A 211 14.14 -18.23 -1.36
CA LEU A 211 13.35 -17.06 -1.79
C LEU A 211 13.11 -16.11 -0.61
N PRO A 212 13.36 -14.79 -0.77
CA PRO A 212 12.91 -13.80 0.19
C PRO A 212 11.39 -13.82 0.33
N ILE A 213 10.90 -13.58 1.54
CA ILE A 213 9.46 -13.50 1.82
C ILE A 213 9.17 -12.19 2.56
N ILE A 214 8.20 -11.43 2.07
CA ILE A 214 7.79 -10.14 2.67
C ILE A 214 6.27 -10.07 2.82
N THR A 215 5.80 -9.14 3.64
CA THR A 215 4.38 -8.82 3.76
C THR A 215 4.04 -7.56 2.96
N ILE A 216 2.80 -7.46 2.46
CA ILE A 216 2.28 -6.20 1.89
C ILE A 216 2.31 -5.09 2.94
N ALA A 217 2.04 -5.40 4.22
CA ALA A 217 2.11 -4.44 5.31
C ALA A 217 3.51 -3.82 5.45
N ASP A 218 4.58 -4.60 5.31
CA ASP A 218 5.95 -4.09 5.36
C ASP A 218 6.31 -3.29 4.10
N LEU A 219 5.78 -3.66 2.93
CA LEU A 219 5.93 -2.86 1.71
C LEU A 219 5.22 -1.50 1.83
N ILE A 220 4.01 -1.46 2.41
CA ILE A 220 3.29 -0.21 2.71
C ILE A 220 4.16 0.67 3.63
N LYS A 221 4.63 0.14 4.77
CA LYS A 221 5.51 0.88 5.69
C LYS A 221 6.78 1.37 5.00
N TYR A 222 7.39 0.53 4.16
CA TYR A 222 8.58 0.89 3.40
C TYR A 222 8.33 2.09 2.48
N ARG A 223 7.24 2.05 1.70
CA ARG A 223 6.87 3.14 0.80
C ARG A 223 6.54 4.42 1.56
N MET A 224 5.76 4.34 2.65
CA MET A 224 5.45 5.51 3.46
C MET A 224 6.69 6.17 4.08
N ARG A 225 7.73 5.39 4.38
CA ARG A 225 9.00 5.90 4.93
C ARG A 225 9.91 6.50 3.86
N THR A 226 9.95 5.91 2.67
CA THR A 226 10.95 6.23 1.64
C THR A 226 10.42 7.17 0.55
N GLU A 227 9.12 7.22 0.33
CA GLU A 227 8.48 8.09 -0.65
C GLU A 227 7.88 9.34 0.01
N ARG A 228 7.96 10.48 -0.68
CA ARG A 228 7.25 11.71 -0.27
C ARG A 228 5.82 11.68 -0.82
N LEU A 229 4.87 11.39 0.05
CA LEU A 229 3.45 11.22 -0.26
C LEU A 229 2.63 12.49 -0.05
N VAL A 230 3.22 13.52 0.56
CA VAL A 230 2.58 14.82 0.79
C VAL A 230 3.34 15.96 0.14
N ARG A 231 2.60 16.91 -0.43
CA ARG A 231 3.14 18.14 -1.01
C ARG A 231 2.50 19.35 -0.36
N ARG A 232 3.32 20.27 0.14
CA ARG A 232 2.85 21.60 0.57
C ARG A 232 2.36 22.38 -0.65
N VAL A 233 1.12 22.85 -0.64
CA VAL A 233 0.50 23.53 -1.79
C VAL A 233 0.12 24.99 -1.54
N ALA A 234 -0.15 25.37 -0.29
CA ALA A 234 -0.48 26.74 0.06
C ALA A 234 -0.13 27.04 1.52
N SER A 235 0.08 28.31 1.85
CA SER A 235 0.18 28.78 3.23
C SER A 235 -0.32 30.22 3.36
N ALA A 236 -0.95 30.53 4.49
CA ALA A 236 -1.45 31.87 4.81
C ALA A 236 -1.47 32.09 6.33
N MET A 237 -1.57 33.35 6.75
CA MET A 237 -1.95 33.68 8.13
C MET A 237 -3.47 33.51 8.28
N LEU A 238 -3.88 32.82 9.34
CA LEU A 238 -5.26 32.53 9.68
C LEU A 238 -5.53 33.00 11.12
N PRO A 239 -6.04 34.23 11.31
CA PRO A 239 -6.52 34.66 12.61
C PRO A 239 -7.79 33.88 12.97
N THR A 240 -7.86 33.40 14.21
CA THR A 240 -9.02 32.67 14.75
C THR A 240 -9.36 33.18 16.13
N ASP A 241 -10.57 32.87 16.62
CA ASP A 241 -10.97 33.17 18.00
C ASP A 241 -10.07 32.48 19.05
N PHE A 242 -9.29 31.48 18.65
CA PHE A 242 -8.39 30.73 19.52
C PHE A 242 -6.95 31.26 19.52
N GLY A 243 -6.61 32.15 18.57
CA GLY A 243 -5.26 32.67 18.37
C GLY A 243 -4.90 32.82 16.89
N GLU A 244 -3.71 33.36 16.63
CA GLU A 244 -3.15 33.47 15.28
C GLU A 244 -2.36 32.22 14.92
N PHE A 245 -2.65 31.69 13.73
CA PHE A 245 -1.93 30.54 13.19
C PHE A 245 -1.45 30.84 11.79
N ARG A 246 -0.31 30.26 11.41
CA ARG A 246 -0.01 30.01 10.01
C ARG A 246 -0.69 28.72 9.60
N VAL A 247 -1.65 28.81 8.69
CA VAL A 247 -2.27 27.64 8.08
C VAL A 247 -1.41 27.17 6.90
N VAL A 248 -1.20 25.86 6.79
CA VAL A 248 -0.44 25.23 5.70
C VAL A 248 -1.26 24.08 5.14
N ALA A 249 -1.52 24.10 3.83
CA ALA A 249 -2.25 23.06 3.13
C ALA A 249 -1.29 22.04 2.50
N TYR A 250 -1.61 20.76 2.67
CA TYR A 250 -0.86 19.62 2.15
C TYR A 250 -1.76 18.72 1.31
N GLU A 251 -1.41 18.48 0.06
CA GLU A 251 -2.08 17.49 -0.79
C GLU A 251 -1.42 16.12 -0.66
N ASN A 252 -2.24 15.08 -0.50
CA ASN A 252 -1.81 13.69 -0.63
C ASN A 252 -1.71 13.31 -2.11
N VAL A 253 -0.53 12.88 -2.56
CA VAL A 253 -0.27 12.54 -3.97
C VAL A 253 -0.99 11.28 -4.44
N VAL A 254 -1.40 10.42 -3.50
CA VAL A 254 -2.11 9.17 -3.75
C VAL A 254 -3.62 9.39 -3.69
N GLY A 255 -4.11 9.96 -2.60
CA GLY A 255 -5.56 10.09 -2.32
C GLY A 255 -6.20 11.39 -2.81
N LYS A 256 -5.42 12.39 -3.25
CA LYS A 256 -5.86 13.76 -3.60
C LYS A 256 -6.57 14.52 -2.48
N GLU A 257 -6.68 13.96 -1.28
CA GLU A 257 -7.18 14.66 -0.10
C GLU A 257 -6.23 15.79 0.30
N THR A 258 -6.80 16.89 0.79
CA THR A 258 -6.03 18.01 1.35
C THR A 258 -6.09 17.98 2.87
N HIS A 259 -4.93 17.88 3.52
CA HIS A 259 -4.75 18.01 4.96
C HIS A 259 -4.30 19.43 5.31
N VAL A 260 -4.54 19.83 6.56
CA VAL A 260 -4.20 21.18 7.02
C VAL A 260 -3.37 21.10 8.30
N ALA A 261 -2.26 21.83 8.34
CA ALA A 261 -1.53 22.09 9.57
C ALA A 261 -1.73 23.54 10.02
N MET A 262 -2.12 23.72 11.26
CA MET A 262 -2.20 25.02 11.93
C MET A 262 -0.99 25.18 12.84
N VAL A 263 -0.09 26.08 12.45
CA VAL A 263 1.20 26.29 13.11
C VAL A 263 1.13 27.57 13.95
N CYS A 264 1.39 27.45 15.24
CA CYS A 264 1.56 28.58 16.15
C CYS A 264 3.07 28.84 16.33
N GLY A 265 3.48 30.09 16.15
CA GLY A 265 4.88 30.52 16.25
C GLY A 265 5.81 29.92 15.18
N GLU A 266 7.10 29.98 15.45
CA GLU A 266 8.16 29.43 14.60
C GLU A 266 8.65 28.09 15.15
N ILE A 267 8.73 27.06 14.28
CA ILE A 267 9.14 25.70 14.68
C ILE A 267 10.63 25.67 15.08
N GLY A 268 11.46 26.51 14.47
CA GLY A 268 12.88 26.66 14.82
C GLY A 268 13.69 25.39 14.60
N ASP A 269 14.35 24.91 15.66
CA ASP A 269 15.18 23.70 15.65
C ASP A 269 14.38 22.38 15.60
N GLY A 270 13.05 22.47 15.66
CA GLY A 270 12.15 21.33 15.59
C GLY A 270 12.08 20.49 16.85
N GLN A 271 12.72 20.91 17.94
CA GLN A 271 12.71 20.17 19.20
C GLN A 271 11.52 20.57 20.09
N ASP A 272 11.04 19.66 20.93
CA ASP A 272 10.07 19.94 21.99
C ASP A 272 8.83 20.75 21.52
N VAL A 273 8.30 20.40 20.34
CA VAL A 273 7.15 21.08 19.74
C VAL A 273 5.86 20.46 20.29
N VAL A 274 4.89 21.26 20.72
CA VAL A 274 3.56 20.72 21.08
C VAL A 274 2.80 20.34 19.82
N VAL A 275 2.38 19.08 19.74
CA VAL A 275 1.69 18.56 18.57
C VAL A 275 0.35 17.95 18.96
N ARG A 276 -0.71 18.31 18.23
CA ARG A 276 -1.99 17.59 18.21
C ARG A 276 -2.22 17.04 16.83
N VAL A 277 -2.45 15.74 16.71
CA VAL A 277 -2.99 15.13 15.48
C VAL A 277 -4.48 14.90 15.67
N HIS A 278 -5.29 15.55 14.84
CA HIS A 278 -6.75 15.49 14.86
C HIS A 278 -7.25 14.90 13.54
N THR A 279 -8.04 13.84 13.62
CA THR A 279 -8.72 13.24 12.47
C THR A 279 -10.06 13.93 12.28
N ARG A 280 -10.38 14.31 11.05
CA ARG A 280 -11.63 14.98 10.69
C ARG A 280 -12.85 14.22 11.23
N CYS A 281 -13.78 14.95 11.83
CA CYS A 281 -15.12 14.48 12.14
C CYS A 281 -16.13 15.56 11.78
N LEU A 282 -16.79 15.46 10.62
CA LEU A 282 -17.69 16.52 10.15
C LEU A 282 -18.80 16.84 11.16
N THR A 283 -19.47 15.81 11.67
CA THR A 283 -20.58 15.98 12.62
C THR A 283 -20.15 16.60 13.94
N GLY A 284 -18.96 16.26 14.43
CA GLY A 284 -18.41 16.81 15.67
C GLY A 284 -17.80 18.19 15.50
N ASP A 285 -16.93 18.36 14.50
CA ASP A 285 -16.09 19.54 14.31
C ASP A 285 -16.90 20.73 13.76
N VAL A 286 -17.84 20.48 12.84
CA VAL A 286 -18.61 21.53 12.15
C VAL A 286 -20.03 21.65 12.70
N PHE A 287 -20.73 20.52 12.89
CA PHE A 287 -22.14 20.55 13.35
C PHE A 287 -22.27 20.46 14.87
N HIS A 288 -21.16 20.40 15.61
CA HIS A 288 -21.15 20.37 17.07
C HIS A 288 -22.01 19.25 17.68
N SER A 289 -22.03 18.08 17.03
CA SER A 289 -22.81 16.92 17.48
C SER A 289 -22.46 16.53 18.93
N SER A 290 -23.49 16.38 19.76
CA SER A 290 -23.36 15.87 21.14
C SER A 290 -23.12 14.35 21.21
N ARG A 291 -23.20 13.63 20.08
CA ARG A 291 -22.92 12.18 20.03
C ARG A 291 -21.43 11.84 20.08
N CYS A 292 -20.55 12.83 19.92
CA CYS A 292 -19.10 12.63 19.99
C CYS A 292 -18.41 13.85 20.60
N MET A 293 -17.15 13.69 21.00
CA MET A 293 -16.36 14.79 21.60
C MET A 293 -15.40 15.48 20.64
N CYS A 294 -15.41 15.13 19.35
CA CYS A 294 -14.41 15.58 18.38
C CYS A 294 -14.32 17.11 18.29
N GLY A 295 -15.45 17.80 18.16
CA GLY A 295 -15.44 19.28 18.06
C GLY A 295 -14.91 19.97 19.30
N ARG A 296 -15.29 19.50 20.50
CA ARG A 296 -14.75 20.08 21.75
C ARG A 296 -13.26 19.78 21.90
N GLN A 297 -12.81 18.59 21.50
CA GLN A 297 -11.40 18.26 21.47
C GLN A 297 -10.62 19.13 20.50
N LEU A 298 -11.16 19.40 19.30
CA LEU A 298 -10.55 20.30 18.33
C LEU A 298 -10.38 21.71 18.91
N GLN A 299 -11.46 22.30 19.42
CA GLN A 299 -11.45 23.65 19.99
C GLN A 299 -10.47 23.76 21.17
N ALA A 300 -10.54 22.84 22.13
CA ALA A 300 -9.62 22.86 23.27
C ALA A 300 -8.17 22.64 22.84
N SER A 301 -7.93 21.88 21.76
CA SER A 301 -6.58 21.68 21.21
C SER A 301 -6.06 22.96 20.57
N LEU A 302 -6.89 23.67 19.80
CA LEU A 302 -6.55 24.96 19.21
C LEU A 302 -6.16 25.97 20.30
N VAL A 303 -6.97 26.09 21.36
CA VAL A 303 -6.65 26.95 22.51
C VAL A 303 -5.34 26.54 23.18
N ARG A 304 -5.12 25.23 23.38
CA ARG A 304 -3.91 24.72 24.04
C ARG A 304 -2.66 24.98 23.23
N VAL A 305 -2.71 24.77 21.92
CA VAL A 305 -1.60 24.98 20.98
C VAL A 305 -1.31 26.47 20.82
N ALA A 306 -2.32 27.33 20.75
CA ALA A 306 -2.15 28.78 20.65
C ALA A 306 -1.44 29.42 21.86
N ARG A 307 -1.44 28.75 23.01
CA ARG A 307 -0.74 29.20 24.23
C ARG A 307 0.73 28.81 24.27
N GLU A 308 1.18 27.95 23.36
CA GLU A 308 2.59 27.56 23.27
C GLU A 308 3.35 28.55 22.39
N THR A 309 4.65 28.71 22.65
CA THR A 309 5.52 29.54 21.81
C THR A 309 5.75 28.92 20.43
N ARG A 310 5.64 27.60 20.33
CA ARG A 310 5.73 26.82 19.10
C ARG A 310 4.85 25.58 19.19
N GLY A 311 3.96 25.40 18.22
CA GLY A 311 3.06 24.25 18.23
C GLY A 311 2.37 23.99 16.90
N VAL A 312 1.89 22.77 16.73
CA VAL A 312 1.21 22.32 15.51
C VAL A 312 -0.09 21.59 15.89
N LEU A 313 -1.21 22.05 15.34
CA LEU A 313 -2.40 21.22 15.21
C LEU A 313 -2.50 20.72 13.78
N LEU A 314 -2.38 19.41 13.62
CA LEU A 314 -2.52 18.74 12.34
C LEU A 314 -3.95 18.22 12.20
N TYR A 315 -4.69 18.77 11.24
CA TYR A 315 -6.03 18.35 10.86
C TYR A 315 -5.96 17.42 9.65
N LEU A 316 -6.01 16.12 9.90
CA LEU A 316 -6.02 15.10 8.87
C LEU A 316 -7.44 14.95 8.33
N ASN A 317 -7.66 15.49 7.13
CA ASN A 317 -8.83 15.20 6.30
C ASN A 317 -8.79 13.74 5.79
N GLN A 318 -9.02 12.81 6.70
CA GLN A 318 -9.14 11.39 6.44
C GLN A 318 -10.23 10.86 7.37
N ASP A 319 -10.99 9.89 6.89
CA ASP A 319 -12.00 9.24 7.72
C ASP A 319 -11.33 8.31 8.73
N SER A 320 -11.76 8.37 9.98
CA SER A 320 -11.25 7.42 10.98
C SER A 320 -11.76 6.02 10.64
N GLN A 321 -10.87 5.03 10.53
CA GLN A 321 -11.24 3.61 10.44
C GLN A 321 -12.03 3.21 9.17
N GLY A 322 -11.92 3.97 8.07
CA GLY A 322 -12.78 3.73 6.90
C GLY A 322 -14.27 4.04 7.16
N MET A 323 -14.58 4.68 8.29
CA MET A 323 -15.90 5.20 8.62
C MET A 323 -16.14 6.48 7.81
N THR A 324 -16.52 6.31 6.55
CA THR A 324 -16.99 7.43 5.73
C THR A 324 -18.11 8.18 6.43
N LEU A 325 -18.33 9.44 6.08
CA LEU A 325 -19.48 10.19 6.61
C LEU A 325 -20.80 9.41 6.47
N ALA A 326 -21.02 8.75 5.33
CA ALA A 326 -22.20 7.93 5.12
C ALA A 326 -22.26 6.75 6.10
N ASN A 327 -21.15 6.06 6.32
CA ASN A 327 -21.07 4.96 7.29
C ASN A 327 -21.24 5.45 8.73
N GLN A 328 -20.73 6.64 9.07
CA GLN A 328 -20.95 7.26 10.36
C GLN A 328 -22.44 7.55 10.60
N ILE A 329 -23.15 8.08 9.60
CA ILE A 329 -24.59 8.32 9.68
C ILE A 329 -25.37 7.00 9.77
N ARG A 330 -24.98 5.95 9.03
CA ARG A 330 -25.57 4.61 9.17
C ARG A 330 -25.35 4.03 10.57
N ALA A 331 -24.19 4.28 11.18
CA ALA A 331 -23.95 3.86 12.56
C ALA A 331 -24.93 4.57 13.51
N TYR A 332 -25.19 5.86 13.30
CA TYR A 332 -26.19 6.59 14.08
C TYR A 332 -27.61 6.07 13.90
N GLU A 333 -28.00 5.72 12.67
CA GLU A 333 -29.29 5.08 12.37
C GLU A 333 -29.45 3.77 13.15
N LEU A 334 -28.45 2.88 13.11
CA LEU A 334 -28.49 1.61 13.86
C LEU A 334 -28.52 1.81 15.38
N LEU A 335 -27.76 2.79 15.89
CA LEU A 335 -27.78 3.12 17.32
C LEU A 335 -29.15 3.65 17.77
N ASP A 336 -29.83 4.43 16.92
CA ASP A 336 -31.17 4.96 17.21
C ASP A 336 -32.23 3.84 17.23
N GLU A 337 -31.99 2.75 16.50
CA GLU A 337 -32.76 1.51 16.55
C GLU A 337 -32.42 0.63 17.77
N GLY A 338 -31.47 1.05 18.60
CA GLY A 338 -31.07 0.34 19.83
C GLY A 338 -30.02 -0.76 19.61
N VAL A 339 -29.40 -0.84 18.43
CA VAL A 339 -28.26 -1.74 18.17
C VAL A 339 -27.05 -1.23 18.95
N ASP A 340 -26.24 -2.12 19.53
CA ASP A 340 -25.03 -1.70 20.22
C ASP A 340 -23.93 -1.24 19.24
N THR A 341 -22.95 -0.47 19.73
CA THR A 341 -21.91 0.12 18.87
C THR A 341 -21.02 -0.91 18.18
N VAL A 342 -20.76 -2.06 18.82
CA VAL A 342 -19.90 -3.12 18.26
C VAL A 342 -20.63 -3.83 17.14
N GLU A 343 -21.90 -4.17 17.37
CA GLU A 343 -22.76 -4.77 16.35
C GLU A 343 -22.99 -3.82 15.16
N ALA A 344 -23.24 -2.53 15.41
CA ALA A 344 -23.40 -1.53 14.36
C ALA A 344 -22.16 -1.42 13.46
N ASN A 345 -20.96 -1.34 14.07
CA ASN A 345 -19.70 -1.29 13.31
C ASN A 345 -19.47 -2.56 12.48
N THR A 346 -19.82 -3.72 13.03
CA THR A 346 -19.72 -5.02 12.33
C THR A 346 -20.65 -5.06 11.12
N ARG A 347 -21.92 -4.61 11.27
CA ARG A 347 -22.90 -4.56 10.18
C ARG A 347 -22.49 -3.60 9.05
N ILE A 348 -21.79 -2.52 9.38
CA ILE A 348 -21.32 -1.52 8.41
C ILE A 348 -20.02 -1.96 7.72
N GLY A 349 -19.38 -3.04 8.19
CA GLY A 349 -18.14 -3.55 7.61
C GLY A 349 -16.92 -2.66 7.91
N VAL A 350 -16.94 -1.95 9.04
CA VAL A 350 -15.82 -1.10 9.48
C VAL A 350 -14.76 -2.01 10.09
N GLY A 351 -13.66 -2.19 9.37
CA GLY A 351 -12.54 -3.05 9.77
C GLY A 351 -11.65 -2.45 10.88
N PRO A 352 -10.67 -3.23 11.37
CA PRO A 352 -9.69 -2.74 12.35
C PRO A 352 -8.89 -1.53 11.82
N ASP A 353 -8.39 -0.75 12.76
CA ASP A 353 -7.84 0.60 12.60
C ASP A 353 -6.67 0.70 11.61
N GLN A 354 -6.93 0.99 10.34
CA GLN A 354 -5.91 1.31 9.31
C GLN A 354 -5.51 2.79 9.33
N ARG A 355 -5.28 3.38 10.49
CA ARG A 355 -4.83 4.78 10.55
C ARG A 355 -3.39 4.90 10.07
N ASP A 356 -3.24 5.46 8.88
CA ASP A 356 -1.97 5.85 8.27
C ASP A 356 -1.38 7.11 8.92
N TYR A 357 -0.76 6.94 10.09
CA TYR A 357 0.02 8.02 10.73
C TYR A 357 1.24 8.45 9.91
N GLY A 358 1.62 7.72 8.86
CA GLY A 358 2.72 8.09 7.97
C GLY A 358 2.48 9.41 7.24
N ILE A 359 1.24 9.70 6.81
CA ILE A 359 0.91 11.01 6.21
C ILE A 359 1.13 12.13 7.22
N GLY A 360 0.66 11.94 8.45
CA GLY A 360 0.85 12.93 9.50
C GLY A 360 2.32 13.13 9.88
N ALA A 361 3.09 12.03 9.96
CA ALA A 361 4.52 12.06 10.19
C ALA A 361 5.27 12.82 9.08
N GLN A 362 4.96 12.58 7.81
CA GLN A 362 5.59 13.33 6.72
C GLN A 362 5.25 14.83 6.74
N ILE A 363 4.01 15.20 7.09
CA ILE A 363 3.63 16.61 7.25
C ILE A 363 4.44 17.26 8.39
N LEU A 364 4.55 16.59 9.55
CA LEU A 364 5.33 17.08 10.68
C LEU A 364 6.83 17.23 10.33
N GLY A 365 7.38 16.24 9.61
CA GLY A 365 8.76 16.30 9.11
C GLY A 365 8.99 17.45 8.12
N ASP A 366 8.05 17.69 7.21
CA ASP A 366 8.09 18.83 6.26
C ASP A 366 7.99 20.20 6.96
N LEU A 367 7.24 20.28 8.05
CA LEU A 367 7.18 21.48 8.91
C LEU A 367 8.48 21.71 9.71
N GLY A 368 9.38 20.72 9.74
CA GLY A 368 10.66 20.78 10.45
C GLY A 368 10.60 20.24 11.88
N VAL A 369 9.50 19.58 12.28
CA VAL A 369 9.41 18.93 13.60
C VAL A 369 10.38 17.74 13.64
N ARG A 370 11.06 17.57 14.78
CA ARG A 370 12.00 16.48 15.07
C ARG A 370 11.66 15.76 16.36
N SER A 371 11.29 16.51 17.40
CA SER A 371 10.75 15.94 18.64
C SER A 371 9.51 16.70 19.11
N MET A 372 8.58 15.98 19.73
CA MET A 372 7.27 16.52 20.08
C MET A 372 6.74 16.07 21.44
N ARG A 373 6.01 16.98 22.10
CA ARG A 373 5.09 16.68 23.18
C ARG A 373 3.70 16.52 22.60
N ILE A 374 3.18 15.29 22.60
CA ILE A 374 1.95 14.97 21.87
C ILE A 374 0.71 15.06 22.77
N LEU A 375 -0.30 15.83 22.33
CA LEU A 375 -1.59 15.97 23.01
C LEU A 375 -2.50 14.78 22.65
N THR A 376 -2.50 13.73 23.47
CA THR A 376 -3.25 12.50 23.21
C THR A 376 -3.65 11.74 24.47
N ASN A 377 -4.82 11.09 24.42
CA ASN A 377 -5.26 10.11 25.43
C ASN A 377 -4.92 8.68 25.05
N ASN A 378 -4.28 8.47 23.89
CA ASN A 378 -3.95 7.12 23.42
C ASN A 378 -2.53 7.12 22.82
N PRO A 379 -1.50 7.03 23.66
CA PRO A 379 -0.10 7.15 23.23
C PRO A 379 0.36 5.95 22.38
N ARG A 380 -0.28 4.78 22.55
CA ARG A 380 0.01 3.57 21.76
C ARG A 380 -0.25 3.74 20.26
N LYS A 381 -0.95 4.79 19.86
CA LYS A 381 -1.25 5.09 18.45
C LYS A 381 -0.07 5.64 17.65
N PHE A 382 1.03 6.02 18.30
CA PHE A 382 2.15 6.72 17.65
C PHE A 382 3.44 5.88 17.58
N VAL A 383 3.30 4.56 17.50
CA VAL A 383 4.44 3.65 17.33
C VAL A 383 5.03 3.80 15.92
N GLY A 384 6.36 3.76 15.80
CA GLY A 384 7.06 3.76 14.52
C GLY A 384 7.38 5.15 13.92
N LEU A 385 7.11 6.24 14.65
CA LEU A 385 7.48 7.60 14.23
C LEU A 385 9.00 7.81 14.08
N GLU A 386 9.81 7.02 14.79
CA GLU A 386 11.28 7.05 14.67
C GLU A 386 11.74 6.78 13.24
N GLY A 387 10.99 5.96 12.49
CA GLY A 387 11.26 5.69 11.08
C GLY A 387 11.15 6.93 10.18
N TYR A 388 10.49 7.99 10.66
CA TYR A 388 10.34 9.28 9.98
C TYR A 388 11.28 10.35 10.55
N GLY A 389 12.21 9.98 11.44
CA GLY A 389 13.09 10.93 12.14
C GLY A 389 12.35 11.78 13.18
N LEU A 390 11.20 11.31 13.67
CA LEU A 390 10.38 11.97 14.67
C LEU A 390 10.43 11.22 16.00
N SER A 391 10.57 11.94 17.12
CA SER A 391 10.51 11.36 18.46
C SER A 391 9.42 12.00 19.31
N ILE A 392 8.79 11.19 20.17
CA ILE A 392 7.86 11.68 21.20
C ILE A 392 8.63 11.80 22.51
N VAL A 393 8.78 13.02 23.02
CA VAL A 393 9.45 13.28 24.30
C VAL A 393 8.48 13.20 25.48
N GLU A 394 7.20 13.48 25.25
CA GLU A 394 6.15 13.44 26.26
C GLU A 394 4.79 13.14 25.61
N SER A 395 3.96 12.32 26.25
CA SER A 395 2.53 12.21 25.92
C SER A 395 1.74 12.96 26.97
N ILE A 396 1.16 14.09 26.59
CA ILE A 396 0.36 14.94 27.48
C ILE A 396 -1.10 14.48 27.38
N PRO A 397 -1.70 13.97 28.47
CA PRO A 397 -3.12 13.67 28.52
C PRO A 397 -3.94 14.92 28.18
N PHE A 398 -5.02 14.71 27.45
CA PHE A 398 -5.86 15.78 26.92
C PHE A 398 -7.34 15.44 27.13
N GLU A 399 -7.82 15.75 28.33
CA GLU A 399 -9.23 15.57 28.68
C GLU A 399 -10.02 16.84 28.42
N VAL A 400 -11.23 16.66 27.87
CA VAL A 400 -12.20 17.75 27.69
C VAL A 400 -13.46 17.37 28.46
N PRO A 401 -14.05 18.28 29.26
CA PRO A 401 -15.22 17.96 30.06
C PRO A 401 -16.35 17.34 29.23
N THR A 402 -16.83 16.18 29.68
CA THR A 402 -18.03 15.53 29.15
C THR A 402 -19.22 16.46 29.33
N PRO A 403 -20.13 16.61 28.35
CA PRO A 403 -21.38 17.30 28.57
C PRO A 403 -22.08 16.72 29.80
N ALA A 404 -22.65 17.57 30.66
CA ALA A 404 -23.66 17.11 31.59
C ALA A 404 -24.82 16.51 30.79
N ALA A 405 -25.32 15.36 31.23
CA ALA A 405 -26.40 14.61 30.59
C ALA A 405 -27.70 15.42 30.53
#